data_AF-A0A968AK77-F1
#
_entry.id   AF-A0A968AK77-F1
#
_cell.length_a   1.000
_cell.length_b   1.000
_cell.length_c   1.000
_cell.angle_alpha   90.00
_cell.angle_beta   90.00
_cell.angle_gamma   90.00
#
_symmetry.space_group_name_H-M   'P 1'
#
loop_
_entity.id
_entity.type
_entity.pdbx_description
1 polymer ?
#
loop_
_entity_poly.entity_id
_entity_poly.type
_entity_poly.pdbx_seq_one_letter_code
_entity_poly.pdbx_strand_id
1 'polypeptide(L)'
;VSASGSKFKQAPSSYAGGTFIGDAAIPSSEGENYNTQFSVNQNIYDGGFWWNNISRTRSEEQAQEFAYHSELQNTIVSVKESYYNLLRELKLLEVYNQAVERSEEQLERTETMYELGSVAKVDVFQARVNLGNDRINYLNQENTVKQAKLNLNTAMGRD
;
A
#
# COMPACT_ATOMS: atom_id res chain seq x y z
N VAL A 1 -37.28 -13.13 11.19
CA VAL A 1 -38.16 -13.38 12.34
C VAL A 1 -37.33 -13.26 13.59
N SER A 2 -37.62 -12.31 14.47
CA SER A 2 -37.03 -12.26 15.81
C SER A 2 -38.14 -12.05 16.84
N ALA A 3 -37.99 -12.66 18.01
CA ALA A 3 -38.94 -12.53 19.12
C ALA A 3 -38.20 -11.90 20.31
N SER A 4 -38.73 -10.82 20.86
CA SER A 4 -38.23 -10.19 22.08
C SER A 4 -39.42 -9.76 22.93
N GLY A 5 -39.43 -10.16 24.20
CA GLY A 5 -40.45 -9.80 25.17
C GLY A 5 -39.81 -9.11 26.37
N SER A 6 -40.35 -7.98 26.80
CA SER A 6 -39.89 -7.23 27.96
C SER A 6 -41.06 -6.88 28.90
N LYS A 7 -40.79 -6.87 30.21
CA LYS A 7 -41.76 -6.52 31.25
C LYS A 7 -41.59 -5.07 31.68
N PHE A 8 -42.67 -4.31 31.82
CA PHE A 8 -42.65 -2.98 32.41
C PHE A 8 -43.67 -2.88 33.54
N LYS A 9 -43.24 -2.39 34.72
CA LYS A 9 -44.11 -2.04 35.85
C LYS A 9 -44.37 -0.53 35.84
N GLN A 10 -45.64 -0.10 35.87
CA GLN A 10 -46.01 1.31 36.07
C GLN A 10 -46.45 1.53 37.53
N ALA A 11 -45.98 2.61 38.15
CA ALA A 11 -46.35 2.99 39.53
C ALA A 11 -47.62 3.87 39.55
N PRO A 12 -48.53 3.71 40.53
CA PRO A 12 -49.80 4.44 40.56
C PRO A 12 -49.65 5.90 41.02
N SER A 13 -50.43 6.81 40.42
CA SER A 13 -50.57 8.22 40.79
C SER A 13 -51.69 8.41 41.83
N SER A 14 -51.40 9.10 42.93
CA SER A 14 -52.35 9.37 44.03
C SER A 14 -53.07 10.70 43.88
N TYR A 15 -54.40 10.69 43.84
CA TYR A 15 -55.24 11.87 44.11
C TYR A 15 -55.99 11.66 45.44
N ALA A 16 -55.82 12.61 46.36
CA ALA A 16 -56.37 12.59 47.71
C ALA A 16 -57.67 13.40 47.81
N GLY A 17 -58.70 12.86 48.48
CA GLY A 17 -59.85 13.63 48.95
C GLY A 17 -61.04 12.80 49.47
N GLY A 18 -61.31 12.87 50.79
CA GLY A 18 -62.64 12.68 51.38
C GLY A 18 -62.92 11.36 52.13
N THR A 19 -63.05 11.46 53.46
CA THR A 19 -63.28 10.42 54.49
C THR A 19 -64.62 9.70 54.45
N PHE A 20 -64.60 8.35 54.49
CA PHE A 20 -65.59 7.47 55.14
C PHE A 20 -64.89 6.22 55.70
N ILE A 21 -65.25 5.83 56.93
CA ILE A 21 -64.66 4.72 57.68
C ILE A 21 -65.11 3.38 57.10
N GLY A 22 -64.13 2.66 56.57
CA GLY A 22 -64.16 1.26 56.20
C GLY A 22 -62.73 0.95 55.80
N ASP A 23 -62.01 0.22 56.65
CA ASP A 23 -60.66 -0.27 56.35
C ASP A 23 -60.76 -1.35 55.27
N ALA A 24 -61.05 -0.90 54.06
CA ALA A 24 -60.83 -1.65 52.84
C ALA A 24 -59.61 -1.00 52.20
N ALA A 25 -58.43 -1.55 52.50
CA ALA A 25 -57.26 -1.35 51.66
C ALA A 25 -57.71 -1.57 50.20
N ILE A 26 -57.79 -0.49 49.41
CA ILE A 26 -58.01 -0.64 47.96
C ILE A 26 -56.74 -1.34 47.48
N PRO A 27 -56.80 -2.62 47.07
CA PRO A 27 -55.61 -3.30 46.62
C PRO A 27 -55.11 -2.55 45.38
N SER A 28 -53.90 -2.01 45.43
CA SER A 28 -53.21 -1.52 44.25
C SER A 28 -53.12 -2.70 43.29
N SER A 29 -53.85 -2.63 42.18
CA SER A 29 -53.73 -3.59 41.11
C SER A 29 -52.33 -3.46 40.48
N GLU A 30 -51.37 -4.24 40.99
CA GLU A 30 -50.16 -4.57 40.24
C GLU A 30 -50.55 -5.53 39.12
N GLY A 31 -51.09 -4.97 38.05
CA GLY A 31 -51.30 -5.70 36.80
C GLY A 31 -49.95 -5.92 36.11
N GLU A 32 -49.41 -7.13 36.17
CA GLU A 32 -48.30 -7.52 35.31
C GLU A 32 -48.80 -7.66 33.87
N ASN A 33 -48.49 -6.66 33.04
CA ASN A 33 -48.82 -6.69 31.62
C ASN A 33 -47.73 -7.40 30.84
N TYR A 34 -48.07 -8.56 30.28
CA TYR A 34 -47.19 -9.32 29.40
C TYR A 34 -47.58 -9.03 27.95
N ASN A 35 -46.70 -8.36 27.21
CA ASN A 35 -46.86 -8.17 25.78
C ASN A 35 -45.85 -9.05 25.03
N THR A 36 -46.36 -9.91 24.15
CA THR A 36 -45.57 -10.72 23.23
C THR A 36 -45.96 -10.32 21.83
N GLN A 37 -45.02 -9.76 21.08
CA GLN A 37 -45.23 -9.33 19.69
C GLN A 37 -44.43 -10.20 18.72
N PHE A 38 -45.11 -10.69 17.68
CA PHE A 38 -44.48 -11.38 16.56
C PHE A 38 -44.63 -10.50 15.32
N SER A 39 -43.52 -10.16 14.68
CA SER A 39 -43.53 -9.39 13.44
C SER A 39 -42.85 -10.17 12.30
N VAL A 40 -43.53 -10.22 11.16
CA VAL A 40 -43.02 -10.77 9.90
C VAL A 40 -43.06 -9.65 8.89
N ASN A 41 -41.89 -9.24 8.40
CA ASN A 41 -41.77 -8.26 7.34
C ASN A 41 -41.38 -8.99 6.05
N GLN A 42 -42.24 -8.93 5.02
CA GLN A 42 -41.98 -9.47 3.69
C GLN A 42 -42.19 -8.36 2.67
N ASN A 43 -41.18 -8.09 1.87
CA ASN A 43 -41.31 -7.12 0.79
C ASN A 43 -42.16 -7.71 -0.34
N ILE A 44 -43.27 -7.04 -0.67
CA ILE A 44 -44.20 -7.50 -1.72
C ILE A 44 -43.76 -7.01 -3.11
N TYR A 45 -43.05 -5.87 -3.20
CA TYR A 45 -42.50 -5.34 -4.45
C TYR A 45 -41.41 -4.29 -4.15
N ASP A 46 -40.22 -4.44 -4.73
CA ASP A 46 -39.04 -3.62 -4.44
C ASP A 46 -38.65 -2.65 -5.57
N GLY A 47 -39.51 -2.47 -6.58
CA GLY A 47 -39.23 -1.61 -7.72
C GLY A 47 -38.08 -2.11 -8.62
N GLY A 48 -37.70 -3.39 -8.52
CA GLY A 48 -36.57 -3.97 -9.27
C GLY A 48 -35.22 -3.75 -8.59
N PHE A 49 -35.18 -3.32 -7.33
CA PHE A 49 -33.96 -3.13 -6.57
C PHE A 49 -33.09 -4.40 -6.53
N TRP A 50 -33.69 -5.58 -6.32
CA TRP A 50 -32.98 -6.85 -6.29
C TRP A 50 -32.31 -7.19 -7.62
N TRP A 51 -33.01 -6.98 -8.75
CA TRP A 51 -32.46 -7.19 -10.09
C TRP A 51 -31.33 -6.21 -10.40
N ASN A 52 -31.49 -4.93 -10.04
CA ASN A 52 -30.44 -3.92 -10.17
C ASN A 52 -29.23 -4.21 -9.28
N ASN A 53 -29.46 -4.71 -8.06
CA ASN A 53 -28.40 -5.10 -7.14
C ASN A 53 -27.59 -6.28 -7.70
N ILE A 54 -28.25 -7.30 -8.24
CA ILE A 54 -27.58 -8.43 -8.91
C ILE A 54 -26.80 -7.95 -10.13
N SER A 55 -27.39 -7.09 -10.97
CA SER A 55 -26.67 -6.55 -12.13
C SER A 55 -25.44 -5.75 -11.71
N ARG A 56 -25.53 -4.98 -10.63
CA ARG A 56 -24.42 -4.23 -10.06
C ARG A 56 -23.33 -5.15 -9.53
N THR A 57 -23.68 -6.15 -8.73
CA THR A 57 -22.71 -7.11 -8.17
C THR A 57 -22.00 -7.90 -9.26
N ARG A 58 -22.70 -8.28 -10.34
CA ARG A 58 -22.07 -8.91 -11.52
C ARG A 58 -21.09 -7.99 -12.23
N SER A 59 -21.44 -6.72 -12.41
CA SER A 59 -20.52 -5.73 -12.98
C SER A 59 -19.32 -5.46 -12.08
N GLU A 60 -19.51 -5.45 -10.76
CA GLU A 60 -18.43 -5.33 -9.76
C GLU A 60 -17.49 -6.55 -9.79
N GLU A 61 -18.04 -7.76 -9.90
CA GLU A 61 -17.26 -9.00 -10.09
C GLU A 61 -16.42 -8.94 -11.37
N GLN A 62 -17.02 -8.55 -12.49
CA GLN A 62 -16.30 -8.41 -13.76
C GLN A 62 -15.20 -7.33 -13.68
N ALA A 63 -15.46 -6.21 -13.00
CA ALA A 63 -14.45 -5.20 -12.76
C ALA A 63 -13.29 -5.70 -11.90
N GLN A 64 -13.56 -6.55 -10.90
CA GLN A 64 -12.52 -7.19 -10.08
C GLN A 64 -11.67 -8.17 -10.89
N GLU A 65 -12.28 -8.93 -11.80
CA GLU A 65 -11.55 -9.83 -12.70
C GLU A 65 -10.59 -9.04 -13.62
N PHE A 66 -11.07 -7.93 -14.21
CA PHE A 66 -10.20 -7.05 -15.00
C PHE A 66 -9.10 -6.40 -14.15
N ALA A 67 -9.40 -5.97 -12.93
CA ALA A 67 -8.41 -5.42 -12.02
C ALA A 67 -7.33 -6.47 -11.67
N TYR A 68 -7.72 -7.72 -11.44
CA TYR A 68 -6.78 -8.82 -11.21
C TYR A 68 -5.86 -9.06 -12.41
N HIS A 69 -6.42 -9.12 -13.62
CA HIS A 69 -5.61 -9.26 -14.83
C HIS A 69 -4.68 -8.06 -15.07
N SER A 70 -5.15 -6.84 -14.78
CA SER A 70 -4.33 -5.64 -14.86
C SER A 70 -3.16 -5.69 -13.87
N GLU A 71 -3.40 -6.15 -12.64
CA GLU A 71 -2.36 -6.25 -11.61
C GLU A 71 -1.30 -7.30 -11.96
N LEU A 72 -1.72 -8.43 -12.52
CA LEU A 72 -0.80 -9.43 -13.07
C LEU A 72 0.06 -8.84 -14.19
N GLN A 73 -0.54 -8.10 -15.12
CA GLN A 73 0.19 -7.45 -16.20
C GLN A 73 1.17 -6.39 -15.66
N ASN A 74 0.75 -5.58 -14.70
CA ASN A 74 1.60 -4.58 -14.04
C ASN A 74 2.81 -5.24 -13.37
N THR A 75 2.59 -6.36 -12.68
CA THR A 75 3.68 -7.13 -12.05
C THR A 75 4.68 -7.63 -13.11
N ILE A 76 4.18 -8.20 -14.21
CA ILE A 76 5.03 -8.67 -15.32
C ILE A 76 5.85 -7.52 -15.92
N VAL A 77 5.23 -6.36 -16.13
CA VAL A 77 5.91 -5.17 -16.67
C VAL A 77 6.97 -4.67 -15.69
N SER A 78 6.63 -4.54 -14.41
CA SER A 78 7.55 -4.09 -13.35
C SER A 78 8.81 -4.96 -13.25
N VAL A 79 8.66 -6.29 -13.32
CA VAL A 79 9.80 -7.22 -13.33
C VAL A 79 10.66 -7.03 -14.57
N LYS A 80 10.04 -6.90 -15.76
CA LYS A 80 10.76 -6.67 -17.01
C LYS A 80 11.55 -5.35 -16.98
N GLU A 81 10.93 -4.27 -16.51
CA GLU A 81 11.58 -2.96 -16.38
C GLU A 81 12.77 -3.03 -15.43
N SER A 82 12.60 -3.67 -14.27
CA SER A 82 13.69 -3.86 -13.29
C SER A 82 14.85 -4.67 -13.87
N TYR A 83 14.55 -5.71 -14.67
CA TYR A 83 15.58 -6.50 -15.34
C TYR A 83 16.36 -5.70 -16.38
N TYR A 84 15.67 -4.97 -17.26
CA TYR A 84 16.34 -4.15 -18.27
C TYR A 84 17.10 -2.97 -17.64
N ASN A 85 16.59 -2.42 -16.55
CA ASN A 85 17.32 -1.41 -15.77
C ASN A 85 18.62 -2.00 -15.22
N LEU A 86 18.60 -3.18 -14.59
CA LEU A 86 19.82 -3.85 -14.12
C LEU A 86 20.83 -4.08 -15.26
N LEU A 87 20.35 -4.57 -16.41
CA LEU A 87 21.21 -4.80 -17.57
C LEU A 87 21.86 -3.49 -18.07
N ARG A 88 21.10 -2.40 -18.09
CA ARG A 88 21.60 -1.06 -18.43
C ARG A 88 22.67 -0.60 -17.44
N GLU A 89 22.40 -0.73 -16.13
CA GLU A 89 23.35 -0.31 -15.10
C GLU A 89 24.67 -1.13 -15.15
N LEU A 90 24.59 -2.42 -15.47
CA LEU A 90 25.76 -3.28 -15.71
C LEU A 90 26.58 -2.80 -16.91
N LYS A 91 25.91 -2.38 -18.00
CA LYS A 91 26.60 -1.83 -19.17
C LYS A 91 27.23 -0.47 -18.89
N LEU A 92 26.57 0.37 -18.10
CA LEU A 92 27.17 1.62 -17.64
C LEU A 92 28.39 1.37 -16.76
N LEU A 93 28.37 0.35 -15.89
CA LEU A 93 29.54 -0.04 -15.09
C LEU A 93 30.74 -0.40 -15.97
N GLU A 94 30.52 -1.13 -17.07
CA GLU A 94 31.55 -1.46 -18.06
C GLU A 94 32.14 -0.19 -18.70
N VAL A 95 31.29 0.80 -19.04
CA VAL A 95 31.72 2.09 -19.59
C VAL A 95 32.55 2.89 -18.57
N TYR A 96 32.16 2.91 -17.30
CA TYR A 96 32.96 3.58 -16.26
C TYR A 96 34.27 2.87 -15.99
N ASN A 97 34.33 1.53 -16.09
CA ASN A 97 35.58 0.79 -16.01
C ASN A 97 36.53 1.20 -17.15
N GLN A 98 36.03 1.28 -18.38
CA GLN A 98 36.81 1.77 -19.52
C GLN A 98 37.22 3.26 -19.37
N ALA A 99 36.44 4.07 -18.67
CA ALA A 99 36.84 5.45 -18.36
C ALA A 99 38.03 5.48 -17.39
N VAL A 100 38.01 4.63 -16.35
CA VAL A 100 39.14 4.47 -15.42
C VAL A 100 40.40 3.98 -16.15
N GLU A 101 40.30 2.93 -16.96
CA GLU A 101 41.45 2.42 -17.74
C GLU A 101 42.04 3.52 -18.64
N ARG A 102 41.19 4.32 -19.30
CA ARG A 102 41.66 5.43 -20.14
C ARG A 102 42.34 6.54 -19.33
N SER A 103 41.85 6.87 -18.14
CA SER A 103 42.51 7.88 -17.30
C SER A 103 43.79 7.37 -16.65
N GLU A 104 43.91 6.05 -16.42
CA GLU A 104 45.18 5.41 -16.05
C GLU A 104 46.22 5.52 -17.16
N GLU A 105 45.86 5.16 -18.41
CA GLU A 105 46.74 5.33 -19.56
C GLU A 105 47.14 6.81 -19.76
N GLN A 106 46.21 7.73 -19.58
CA GLN A 106 46.49 9.16 -19.71
C GLN A 106 47.45 9.65 -18.61
N LEU A 107 47.32 9.16 -17.38
CA LEU A 107 48.24 9.45 -16.30
C LEU A 107 49.64 8.94 -16.64
N GLU A 108 49.78 7.69 -17.07
CA GLU A 108 51.06 7.09 -17.46
C GLU A 108 51.75 7.87 -18.59
N ARG A 109 50.99 8.26 -19.62
CA ARG A 109 51.50 9.10 -20.71
C ARG A 109 51.98 10.46 -20.21
N THR A 110 51.22 11.08 -19.31
CA THR A 110 51.56 12.41 -18.76
C THR A 110 52.77 12.34 -17.83
N GLU A 111 52.90 11.27 -17.03
CA GLU A 111 54.07 10.98 -16.21
C GLU A 111 55.32 10.79 -17.07
N THR A 112 55.20 10.01 -18.16
CA THR A 112 56.30 9.82 -19.14
C THR A 112 56.73 11.16 -19.76
N MET A 113 55.78 11.99 -20.22
CA MET A 113 56.10 13.30 -20.79
C MET A 113 56.73 14.24 -19.75
N TYR A 114 56.36 14.12 -18.48
CA TYR A 114 56.93 14.91 -17.39
C TYR A 114 58.39 14.52 -17.13
N GLU A 115 58.70 13.22 -17.14
CA GLU A 115 60.07 12.70 -17.03
C GLU A 115 60.95 13.18 -18.19
N LEU A 116 60.38 13.29 -19.40
CA LEU A 116 61.04 13.86 -20.57
C LEU A 116 61.09 15.40 -20.56
N GLY A 117 60.55 16.06 -19.52
CA GLY A 117 60.51 17.52 -19.38
C GLY A 117 59.56 18.24 -20.35
N SER A 118 58.67 17.51 -21.01
CA SER A 118 57.76 18.04 -22.05
C SER A 118 56.45 18.60 -21.49
N VAL A 119 56.08 18.26 -20.26
CA VAL A 119 54.89 18.79 -19.56
C VAL A 119 55.24 19.20 -18.13
N ALA A 120 54.38 20.00 -17.49
CA ALA A 120 54.61 20.47 -16.13
C ALA A 120 54.09 19.47 -15.09
N LYS A 121 54.63 19.55 -13.87
CA LYS A 121 54.17 18.70 -12.75
C LYS A 121 52.68 18.90 -12.41
N VAL A 122 52.15 20.08 -12.68
CA VAL A 122 50.72 20.38 -12.49
C VAL A 122 49.83 19.52 -13.41
N ASP A 123 50.30 19.19 -14.61
CA ASP A 123 49.56 18.38 -15.57
C ASP A 123 49.43 16.92 -15.08
N VAL A 124 50.49 16.40 -14.45
CA VAL A 124 50.47 15.08 -13.79
C VAL A 124 49.46 15.05 -12.64
N PHE A 125 49.42 16.10 -11.80
CA PHE A 125 48.44 16.19 -10.73
C PHE A 125 47.01 16.28 -11.27
N GLN A 126 46.80 17.04 -12.35
CA GLN A 126 45.50 17.12 -13.00
C GLN A 126 45.06 15.75 -13.55
N ALA A 127 45.96 15.01 -14.20
CA ALA A 127 45.68 13.66 -14.68
C ALA A 127 45.33 12.71 -13.53
N ARG A 128 46.02 12.82 -12.39
CA ARG A 128 45.73 12.02 -11.18
C ARG A 128 44.38 12.35 -10.56
N VAL A 129 44.00 13.64 -10.55
CA VAL A 129 42.66 14.07 -10.11
C VAL A 129 41.58 13.50 -11.03
N ASN A 130 41.79 13.54 -12.35
CA ASN A 130 40.86 12.96 -13.32
C ASN A 130 40.67 11.45 -13.09
N LEU A 131 41.77 10.70 -12.92
CA LEU A 131 41.71 9.28 -12.56
C LEU A 131 40.94 9.05 -11.24
N GLY A 132 41.19 9.87 -10.22
CA GLY A 132 40.46 9.80 -8.96
C GLY A 132 38.95 10.00 -9.14
N ASN A 133 38.55 10.98 -9.95
CA ASN A 133 37.14 11.24 -10.25
C ASN A 133 36.50 10.07 -11.02
N ASP A 134 37.18 9.50 -12.01
CA ASP A 134 36.67 8.35 -12.77
C ASP A 134 36.49 7.12 -11.88
N ARG A 135 37.42 6.88 -10.95
CA ARG A 135 37.30 5.80 -9.96
C ARG A 135 36.11 6.01 -9.01
N ILE A 136 35.87 7.24 -8.57
CA ILE A 136 34.69 7.58 -7.77
C ILE A 136 33.41 7.30 -8.57
N ASN A 137 33.36 7.68 -9.84
CA ASN A 137 32.22 7.42 -10.72
C ASN A 137 31.96 5.91 -10.89
N TYR A 138 33.03 5.12 -11.09
CA TYR A 138 32.92 3.66 -11.15
C TYR A 138 32.36 3.07 -9.86
N LEU A 139 32.84 3.49 -8.68
CA LEU A 139 32.33 3.00 -7.39
C LEU A 139 30.86 3.39 -7.16
N ASN A 140 30.47 4.61 -7.54
CA ASN A 140 29.07 5.03 -7.47
C ASN A 140 28.18 4.20 -8.39
N GLN A 141 28.67 3.86 -9.59
CA GLN A 141 27.95 2.98 -10.51
C GLN A 141 27.86 1.55 -9.96
N GLU A 142 28.91 1.04 -9.31
CA GLU A 142 28.89 -0.28 -8.69
C GLU A 142 27.79 -0.37 -7.61
N ASN A 143 27.66 0.68 -6.79
CA ASN A 143 26.56 0.78 -5.82
C ASN A 143 25.19 0.86 -6.50
N THR A 144 25.09 1.57 -7.63
CA THR A 144 23.85 1.66 -8.42
C THR A 144 23.44 0.29 -8.98
N VAL A 145 24.40 -0.51 -9.47
CA VAL A 145 24.16 -1.89 -9.92
C VAL A 145 23.68 -2.78 -8.76
N LYS A 146 24.30 -2.65 -7.58
CA LYS A 146 23.86 -3.38 -6.37
C LYS A 146 22.41 -3.03 -6.03
N GLN A 147 22.05 -1.74 -6.06
CA GLN A 147 20.68 -1.30 -5.81
C GLN A 147 19.71 -1.81 -6.88
N ALA A 148 20.08 -1.76 -8.16
CA ALA A 148 19.25 -2.29 -9.25
C ALA A 148 18.99 -3.80 -9.10
N LYS A 149 19.98 -4.55 -8.61
CA LYS A 149 19.83 -5.98 -8.30
C LYS A 149 18.87 -6.22 -7.13
N LEU A 150 18.94 -5.40 -6.08
CA LEU A 150 17.98 -5.46 -4.97
C LEU A 150 16.56 -5.15 -5.44
N ASN A 151 16.37 -4.10 -6.25
CA ASN A 151 15.07 -3.73 -6.79
C ASN A 151 14.46 -4.86 -7.64
N LEU A 152 15.28 -5.54 -8.45
CA LEU A 152 14.84 -6.71 -9.20
C LEU A 152 14.41 -7.86 -8.26
N ASN A 153 15.14 -8.13 -7.19
CA ASN A 153 14.76 -9.16 -6.22
C ASN A 153 13.42 -8.86 -5.56
N THR A 154 13.20 -7.61 -5.12
CA THR A 154 11.92 -7.17 -4.55
C THR A 154 10.79 -7.24 -5.58
N ALA A 155 11.02 -6.85 -6.83
CA ALA A 155 10.04 -6.97 -7.90
C ALA A 155 9.65 -8.43 -8.20
N MET A 156 10.59 -9.37 -8.00
CA MET A 156 10.33 -10.82 -8.12
C MET A 156 9.71 -11.44 -6.85
N GLY A 157 9.48 -10.64 -5.79
CA GLY A 157 8.95 -11.13 -4.51
C GLY A 157 9.92 -12.03 -3.73
N ARG A 158 11.24 -11.90 -3.96
CA ARG A 158 12.27 -12.55 -3.16
C ARG A 158 12.80 -11.55 -2.14
N ASP A 159 12.26 -11.64 -0.92
CA ASP A 159 12.81 -10.99 0.28
C ASP A 159 13.85 -11.91 0.97
#